data_AF-A0A7J3E2L5-F1
#
_entry.id   AF-A0A7J3E2L5-F1
#
_cell.length_a   1.000
_cell.length_b   1.000
_cell.length_c   1.000
_cell.angle_alpha   90.00
_cell.angle_beta   90.00
_cell.angle_gamma   90.00
#
_symmetry.space_group_name_H-M   'P 1'
#
loop_
_entity.id
_entity.type
_entity.pdbx_description
1 polymer ?
#
loop_
_entity_poly.entity_id
_entity_poly.type
_entity_poly.pdbx_seq_one_letter_code
_entity_poly.pdbx_strand_id
1 'polypeptide(L)'
;MPECTEEVEIIPISPLRRLEKRIEQLEASKAFDSKELYKELVDIIRMNQQIVDELAKANDALRIELSKLPSRLEDLTSRLEELINFIKASAEEEVASKEGITPSIAQKLDQLIEMTKKMVEANQAMQASLEEVEKRLRRPPITIKKPLLPPKPTV
;
A
#
# COMPACT_ATOMS: atom_id res chain seq x y z
N MET A 1 -56.46 -60.84 -59.00
CA MET A 1 -56.97 -59.59 -58.40
C MET A 1 -56.84 -59.74 -56.89
N PRO A 2 -55.91 -59.06 -56.20
CA PRO A 2 -55.86 -59.09 -54.75
C PRO A 2 -56.88 -58.09 -54.19
N GLU A 3 -57.79 -58.57 -53.34
CA GLU A 3 -58.82 -57.77 -52.68
C GLU A 3 -58.22 -56.98 -51.52
N CYS A 4 -58.49 -55.68 -51.49
CA CYS A 4 -58.16 -54.78 -50.41
C CYS A 4 -58.89 -55.20 -49.13
N THR A 5 -58.14 -55.65 -48.12
CA THR A 5 -58.61 -55.65 -46.73
C THR A 5 -58.49 -54.22 -46.20
N GLU A 6 -59.43 -53.38 -46.59
CA GLU A 6 -59.63 -52.06 -45.99
C GLU A 6 -60.16 -52.26 -44.56
N GLU A 7 -59.27 -52.13 -43.58
CA GLU A 7 -59.63 -51.99 -42.18
C GLU A 7 -60.51 -50.74 -42.02
N VAL A 8 -61.82 -50.95 -41.90
CA VAL A 8 -62.78 -49.85 -41.70
C VAL A 8 -62.59 -49.30 -40.28
N GLU A 9 -61.96 -48.13 -40.17
CA GLU A 9 -61.82 -47.38 -38.93
C GLU A 9 -63.20 -46.85 -38.47
N ILE A 10 -63.83 -47.54 -37.50
CA ILE A 10 -65.16 -47.14 -36.97
C ILE A 10 -65.09 -45.81 -36.18
N ILE A 11 -63.91 -45.44 -35.67
CA ILE A 11 -63.70 -44.17 -34.95
C ILE A 11 -62.30 -43.63 -35.32
N PRO A 12 -62.20 -42.38 -35.82
CA PRO A 12 -60.90 -41.80 -36.15
C PRO A 12 -60.04 -41.63 -34.89
N ILE A 13 -58.88 -42.31 -34.84
CA ILE A 13 -57.92 -42.28 -33.72
C ILE A 13 -56.93 -41.10 -33.78
N SER A 14 -56.90 -40.36 -34.89
CA SER A 14 -56.03 -39.20 -35.09
C SER A 14 -56.16 -38.11 -34.01
N PRO A 15 -57.37 -37.78 -33.50
CA PRO A 15 -57.52 -36.87 -32.36
C PRO A 15 -56.92 -37.43 -31.07
N LEU A 16 -57.05 -38.73 -30.81
CA LEU A 16 -56.49 -39.39 -29.62
C LEU A 16 -54.96 -39.39 -29.66
N ARG A 17 -54.34 -39.71 -30.80
CA ARG A 17 -52.88 -39.62 -30.98
C ARG A 17 -52.36 -38.19 -30.83
N ARG A 18 -53.13 -37.20 -31.26
CA ARG A 18 -52.78 -35.78 -31.07
C ARG A 18 -52.86 -35.36 -29.60
N LEU A 19 -53.82 -35.91 -28.84
CA LEU A 19 -53.92 -35.70 -27.40
C LEU A 19 -52.80 -36.42 -26.65
N GLU A 20 -52.50 -37.67 -27.01
CA GLU A 20 -51.37 -38.44 -26.46
C GLU A 20 -50.05 -37.70 -26.65
N LYS A 21 -49.75 -37.25 -27.87
CA LYS A 21 -48.55 -36.46 -28.16
C LYS A 21 -48.51 -35.13 -27.40
N ARG A 22 -49.66 -34.49 -27.17
CA ARG A 22 -49.75 -33.27 -26.35
C ARG A 22 -49.58 -33.57 -24.86
N ILE A 23 -50.07 -34.70 -24.37
CA ILE A 23 -49.89 -35.15 -22.98
C ILE A 23 -48.43 -35.49 -22.74
N GLU A 24 -47.78 -36.23 -23.65
CA GLU A 24 -46.35 -36.56 -23.59
C GLU A 24 -45.48 -35.30 -23.58
N GLN A 25 -45.80 -34.30 -24.42
CA GLN A 25 -45.13 -32.99 -24.41
C GLN A 25 -45.37 -32.21 -23.12
N LEU A 26 -46.58 -32.28 -22.55
CA LEU A 26 -46.90 -31.63 -21.29
C LEU A 26 -46.21 -32.32 -20.11
N GLU A 27 -46.14 -33.65 -20.07
CA GLU A 27 -45.42 -34.41 -19.05
C GLU A 27 -43.91 -34.14 -19.13
N ALA A 28 -43.35 -34.05 -20.34
CA ALA A 28 -41.95 -33.66 -20.54
C ALA A 28 -41.64 -32.23 -20.10
N SER A 29 -42.60 -31.31 -20.22
CA SER A 29 -42.43 -29.89 -19.83
C SER A 29 -42.85 -29.57 -18.39
N LYS A 30 -43.64 -30.43 -17.74
CA LYS A 30 -44.08 -30.28 -16.35
C LYS A 30 -43.05 -30.76 -15.32
N ALA A 31 -41.94 -31.32 -15.78
CA ALA A 31 -40.75 -31.54 -14.98
C ALA A 31 -39.99 -30.23 -14.74
N PHE A 32 -40.65 -29.20 -14.22
CA PHE A 32 -39.95 -28.27 -13.34
C PHE A 32 -39.63 -29.09 -12.10
N ASP A 33 -38.40 -29.59 -12.01
CA ASP A 33 -37.97 -30.42 -10.89
C ASP A 33 -38.04 -29.56 -9.64
N SER A 34 -39.16 -29.66 -8.92
CA SER A 34 -39.40 -28.86 -7.72
C SER A 34 -38.25 -29.06 -6.72
N LYS A 35 -37.61 -30.23 -6.77
CA LYS A 35 -36.40 -30.57 -6.03
C LYS A 35 -35.19 -29.71 -6.41
N GLU A 36 -35.03 -29.32 -7.67
CA GLU A 36 -33.97 -28.38 -8.10
C GLU A 36 -34.24 -26.97 -7.56
N LEU A 37 -35.49 -26.49 -7.63
CA LEU A 37 -35.86 -25.20 -7.04
C LEU A 37 -35.66 -25.18 -5.51
N TYR A 38 -35.99 -26.27 -4.82
CA TYR A 38 -35.72 -26.38 -3.38
C TYR A 38 -34.22 -26.40 -3.06
N LYS A 39 -33.39 -27.07 -3.88
CA LYS A 39 -31.94 -27.05 -3.71
C LYS A 39 -31.39 -25.64 -3.90
N GLU A 40 -31.79 -24.96 -4.97
CA GLU A 40 -31.37 -23.59 -5.26
C GLU A 40 -31.78 -22.63 -4.14
N LEU A 41 -33.01 -22.74 -3.63
CA LEU A 41 -33.47 -21.95 -2.47
C LEU A 41 -32.62 -22.22 -1.22
N VAL A 42 -32.30 -23.49 -0.93
CA VAL A 42 -31.43 -23.85 0.21
C VAL A 42 -30.02 -23.29 0.04
N ASP A 43 -29.47 -23.31 -1.18
CA ASP A 43 -28.16 -22.76 -1.45
C ASP A 43 -28.13 -21.24 -1.34
N ILE A 44 -29.19 -20.55 -1.79
CA ILE A 44 -29.37 -19.10 -1.56
C ILE A 44 -29.44 -18.79 -0.06
N ILE A 45 -30.22 -19.56 0.71
CA ILE A 45 -30.31 -19.37 2.16
C ILE A 45 -28.94 -19.59 2.82
N ARG A 46 -28.20 -20.63 2.42
CA ARG A 46 -26.86 -20.90 2.94
C ARG A 46 -25.90 -19.75 2.63
N MET A 47 -25.92 -19.25 1.40
CA MET A 47 -25.08 -18.13 0.98
C MET A 47 -25.43 -16.84 1.73
N ASN A 48 -26.71 -16.55 1.91
CA ASN A 48 -27.16 -15.43 2.72
C ASN A 48 -26.70 -15.55 4.18
N GLN A 49 -26.76 -16.75 4.77
CA GLN A 49 -26.26 -16.95 6.13
C GLN A 49 -24.76 -16.70 6.23
N GLN A 50 -23.97 -17.13 5.23
CA GLN A 50 -22.54 -16.83 5.18
C GLN A 50 -22.28 -15.31 5.10
N ILE A 51 -23.02 -14.59 4.27
CA ILE A 51 -22.93 -13.12 4.16
C ILE A 51 -23.27 -12.46 5.51
N VAL A 52 -24.34 -12.92 6.17
CA VAL A 52 -24.75 -12.41 7.48
C VAL A 52 -23.67 -12.67 8.54
N ASP A 53 -23.07 -13.85 8.54
CA ASP A 53 -21.99 -14.20 9.48
C ASP A 53 -20.72 -13.36 9.23
N GLU A 54 -20.35 -13.14 7.97
CA GLU A 54 -19.24 -12.26 7.60
C GLU A 54 -19.51 -10.81 7.98
N LEU A 55 -20.73 -10.33 7.77
CA LEU A 55 -21.15 -8.99 8.16
C LEU A 55 -21.10 -8.81 9.69
N ALA A 56 -21.55 -9.81 10.45
CA ALA A 56 -21.48 -9.79 11.91
C ALA A 56 -20.01 -9.73 12.39
N LYS A 57 -19.13 -10.57 11.83
CA LYS A 57 -17.70 -10.56 12.15
C LYS A 57 -17.03 -9.22 11.81
N ALA A 58 -17.35 -8.65 10.65
CA ALA A 58 -16.83 -7.35 10.24
C ALA A 58 -17.32 -6.23 11.17
N ASN A 59 -18.59 -6.29 11.59
CA ASN A 59 -19.16 -5.33 12.54
C ASN A 59 -18.47 -5.43 13.92
N ASP A 60 -18.26 -6.64 14.43
CA ASP A 60 -17.56 -6.86 15.70
C ASP A 60 -16.12 -6.34 15.63
N ALA A 61 -15.41 -6.61 14.53
CA ALA A 61 -14.06 -6.08 14.31
C ALA A 61 -14.03 -4.54 14.29
N LEU A 62 -14.99 -3.92 13.60
CA LEU A 62 -15.13 -2.46 13.57
C LEU A 62 -15.43 -1.90 14.97
N ARG A 63 -16.30 -2.56 15.72
CA ARG A 63 -16.64 -2.16 17.09
C ARG A 63 -15.43 -2.21 18.01
N ILE A 64 -14.58 -3.23 17.86
CA ILE A 64 -13.30 -3.34 18.59
C ILE A 64 -12.37 -2.18 18.20
N GLU A 65 -12.19 -1.88 16.92
CA GLU A 65 -11.32 -0.77 16.50
C GLU A 65 -11.85 0.59 16.99
N LEU A 66 -13.17 0.81 16.94
CA LEU A 66 -13.80 2.01 17.50
C LEU A 66 -13.57 2.11 19.01
N SER A 67 -13.61 1.00 19.75
CA SER A 67 -13.35 1.00 21.20
C SER A 67 -11.93 1.40 21.58
N LYS A 68 -10.96 1.29 20.65
CA LYS A 68 -9.56 1.70 20.86
C LYS A 68 -9.30 3.17 20.54
N LEU A 69 -10.24 3.86 19.88
CA LEU A 69 -10.05 5.27 19.52
C LEU A 69 -10.00 6.21 20.73
N PRO A 70 -10.89 6.09 21.75
CA PRO A 70 -10.84 6.96 22.92
C PRO A 70 -9.49 6.94 23.63
N SER A 71 -8.91 5.77 23.88
CA SER A 71 -7.61 5.66 24.54
C SER A 71 -6.48 6.29 23.72
N ARG A 72 -6.49 6.12 22.38
CA ARG A 72 -5.51 6.79 21.51
C ARG A 72 -5.67 8.31 21.49
N LEU A 73 -6.90 8.81 21.61
CA LEU A 73 -7.18 10.25 21.72
C LEU A 73 -6.76 10.81 23.07
N GLU A 74 -6.93 10.07 24.16
CA GLU A 74 -6.42 10.42 25.49
C GLU A 74 -4.89 10.49 25.48
N ASP A 75 -4.21 9.49 24.92
CA ASP A 75 -2.75 9.49 24.77
C ASP A 75 -2.24 10.70 23.97
N LEU A 76 -2.94 11.05 22.87
CA LEU A 76 -2.60 12.21 22.05
C LEU A 76 -2.82 13.52 22.82
N THR A 77 -3.94 13.63 23.53
CA THR A 77 -4.26 14.80 24.36
C THR A 77 -3.19 15.00 25.44
N SER A 78 -2.77 13.93 26.13
CA SER A 78 -1.71 13.97 27.14
C SER A 78 -0.38 14.49 26.56
N ARG A 79 0.02 13.98 25.38
CA ARG A 79 1.25 14.45 24.71
C ARG A 79 1.16 15.92 24.29
N LEU A 80 -0.01 16.38 23.88
CA LEU A 80 -0.23 17.78 23.55
C LEU A 80 -0.18 18.66 24.81
N GLU A 81 -0.74 18.21 25.93
CA GLU A 81 -0.64 18.91 27.22
C GLU A 81 0.82 18.99 27.69
N GLU A 82 1.59 17.90 27.60
CA GLU A 82 3.02 17.90 27.89
C GLU A 82 3.79 18.88 27.00
N LEU A 83 3.51 18.90 25.70
CA LEU A 83 4.13 19.84 24.76
C LEU A 83 3.77 21.29 25.12
N ILE A 84 2.51 21.57 25.42
CA ILE A 84 2.06 22.90 25.83
C ILE A 84 2.75 23.31 27.13
N ASN A 85 2.89 22.40 28.10
CA ASN A 85 3.58 22.66 29.35
C ASN A 85 5.07 22.93 29.12
N PHE A 86 5.71 22.19 28.21
CA PHE A 86 7.10 22.46 27.82
C PHE A 86 7.26 23.84 27.17
N ILE A 87 6.35 24.22 26.27
CA ILE A 87 6.36 25.55 25.65
C ILE A 87 6.14 26.65 26.69
N LYS A 88 5.19 26.46 27.61
CA LYS A 88 4.94 27.41 28.72
C LYS A 88 6.17 27.55 29.62
N ALA A 89 6.78 26.45 30.04
CA ALA A 89 8.00 26.47 30.85
C ALA A 89 9.15 27.17 30.12
N SER A 90 9.34 26.89 28.83
CA SER A 90 10.35 27.56 28.01
C SER A 90 10.07 29.06 27.85
N ALA A 91 8.80 29.47 27.72
CA ALA A 91 8.42 30.88 27.62
C ALA A 91 8.56 31.62 28.97
N GLU A 92 8.21 30.98 30.08
CA GLU A 92 8.41 31.51 31.42
C GLU A 92 9.90 31.64 31.76
N GLU A 93 10.73 30.66 31.37
CA GLU A 93 12.18 30.75 31.48
C GLU A 93 12.73 31.90 30.63
N GLU A 94 12.16 32.16 29.43
CA GLU A 94 12.50 33.30 28.57
C GLU A 94 12.03 34.67 29.11
N VAL A 95 11.01 34.70 29.97
CA VAL A 95 10.46 35.94 30.57
C VAL A 95 11.12 36.24 31.92
N ALA A 96 11.34 35.22 32.77
CA ALA A 96 12.14 35.35 33.99
C ALA A 96 13.59 35.75 33.69
N SER A 97 14.07 35.42 32.49
CA SER A 97 15.35 35.89 31.99
C SER A 97 15.32 37.31 31.40
N LYS A 98 14.18 37.87 31.02
CA LYS A 98 14.14 39.24 30.45
C LYS A 98 14.49 40.34 31.45
N GLU A 99 14.45 40.08 32.76
CA GLU A 99 14.95 41.01 33.77
C GLU A 99 16.48 40.91 34.02
N GLY A 100 17.19 39.94 33.40
CA GLY A 100 18.64 39.74 33.60
C GLY A 100 19.49 39.24 32.41
N ILE A 101 18.92 38.95 31.23
CA ILE A 101 19.60 38.15 30.18
C ILE A 101 19.93 38.89 28.88
N THR A 102 19.54 40.15 28.70
CA THR A 102 19.84 40.88 27.46
C THR A 102 21.33 40.93 27.07
N PRO A 103 22.34 40.99 27.97
CA PRO A 103 23.74 40.96 27.54
C PRO A 103 24.33 39.55 27.32
N SER A 104 23.88 38.50 28.02
CA SER A 104 24.58 37.20 27.99
C SER A 104 24.17 36.28 26.83
N ILE A 105 22.90 36.31 26.41
CA ILE A 105 22.44 35.55 25.24
C ILE A 105 22.97 36.18 23.95
N ALA A 106 22.98 37.52 23.86
CA ALA A 106 23.57 38.22 22.72
C ALA A 106 25.06 37.85 22.57
N GLN A 107 25.83 37.87 23.66
CA GLN A 107 27.24 37.44 23.66
C GLN A 107 27.43 35.97 23.27
N LYS A 108 26.56 35.07 23.75
CA LYS A 108 26.63 33.65 23.38
C LYS A 108 26.26 33.42 21.91
N LEU A 109 25.30 34.17 21.37
CA LEU A 109 24.95 34.15 19.96
C LEU A 109 26.08 34.71 19.10
N ASP A 110 26.70 35.81 19.50
CA ASP A 110 27.86 36.39 18.81
C ASP A 110 29.05 35.41 18.81
N GLN A 111 29.31 34.73 19.93
CA GLN A 111 30.32 33.66 20.01
C GLN A 111 29.97 32.47 19.11
N LEU A 112 28.70 32.08 19.04
CA LEU A 112 28.25 30.98 18.17
C LEU A 112 28.42 31.35 16.69
N ILE A 113 28.10 32.59 16.32
CA ILE A 113 28.29 33.14 14.98
C ILE A 113 29.79 33.15 14.63
N GLU A 114 30.65 33.58 15.56
CA GLU A 114 32.10 33.60 15.35
C GLU A 114 32.69 32.20 15.20
N MET A 115 32.26 31.24 16.02
CA MET A 115 32.67 29.83 15.91
C MET A 115 32.20 29.22 14.59
N THR A 116 30.97 29.51 14.16
CA THR A 116 30.43 29.03 12.88
C THR A 116 31.23 29.61 11.72
N LYS A 117 31.59 30.90 11.76
CA LYS A 117 32.43 31.54 10.75
C LYS A 117 33.82 30.90 10.64
N LYS A 118 34.48 30.68 11.79
CA LYS A 118 35.78 29.98 11.85
C LYS A 118 35.71 28.56 11.31
N MET A 119 34.61 27.85 11.57
CA MET A 119 34.38 26.50 11.05
C MET A 119 34.20 26.48 9.53
N VAL A 120 33.48 27.46 8.97
CA VAL A 120 33.34 27.61 7.51
C VAL A 120 34.69 27.90 6.87
N GLU A 121 35.49 28.80 7.43
CA GLU A 121 36.84 29.11 6.94
C GLU A 121 37.77 27.90 6.99
N ALA A 122 37.76 27.13 8.09
CA ALA A 122 38.53 25.90 8.22
C ALA A 122 38.09 24.83 7.20
N ASN A 123 36.79 24.68 6.98
CA ASN A 123 36.25 23.76 5.98
C ASN A 123 36.64 24.16 4.56
N GLN A 124 36.65 25.46 4.23
CA GLN A 124 37.12 25.96 2.94
C GLN A 124 38.63 25.71 2.74
N ALA A 125 39.45 25.94 3.77
CA ALA A 125 40.88 25.64 3.72
C ALA A 125 41.14 24.13 3.54
N MET A 126 40.36 23.29 4.22
CA MET A 126 40.44 21.84 4.07
C MET A 126 40.03 21.40 2.65
N GLN A 127 38.95 21.95 2.09
CA GLN A 127 38.56 21.70 0.70
C GLN A 127 39.67 22.09 -0.29
N ALA A 128 40.29 23.25 -0.12
CA ALA A 128 41.41 23.67 -0.98
C ALA A 128 42.61 22.70 -0.89
N SER A 129 42.92 22.19 0.31
CA SER A 129 43.98 21.19 0.47
C SER A 129 43.64 19.85 -0.21
N LEU A 130 42.38 19.43 -0.15
CA LEU A 130 41.91 18.21 -0.82
C LEU A 130 41.95 18.36 -2.35
N GLU A 131 41.60 19.52 -2.88
CA GLU A 131 41.76 19.82 -4.32
C GLU A 131 43.23 19.80 -4.76
N GLU A 132 44.16 20.27 -3.92
CA GLU A 132 45.58 20.20 -4.22
C GLU A 132 46.08 18.74 -4.25
N VAL A 133 45.64 17.93 -3.29
CA VAL A 133 45.94 16.48 -3.26
C VAL A 133 45.35 15.79 -4.49
N GLU A 134 44.11 16.10 -4.85
CA GLU A 134 43.47 15.58 -6.06
C GLU A 134 44.27 15.96 -7.33
N LYS A 135 44.68 17.22 -7.46
CA LYS A 135 45.52 17.69 -8.57
C LYS A 135 46.86 16.96 -8.62
N ARG A 136 47.48 16.65 -7.48
CA ARG A 136 48.72 15.87 -7.41
C ARG A 136 48.49 14.42 -7.79
N LEU A 137 47.35 13.84 -7.43
CA LEU A 137 46.99 12.46 -7.76
C LEU A 137 46.63 12.27 -9.24
N ARG A 138 46.01 13.28 -9.86
CA ARG A 138 45.66 13.28 -11.30
C ARG A 138 46.84 13.59 -12.23
N ARG A 139 48.01 13.99 -11.71
CA ARG A 139 49.21 14.16 -12.55
C ARG A 139 49.68 12.78 -13.01
N PRO A 140 49.82 12.55 -14.33
CA PRO A 140 50.35 11.28 -14.83
C PRO A 140 51.80 11.10 -14.34
N PRO A 141 52.24 9.87 -14.07
CA PRO A 141 53.61 9.60 -13.67
C PRO A 141 54.56 10.10 -14.76
N ILE A 142 55.55 10.91 -14.36
CA ILE A 142 56.59 11.41 -15.24
C ILE A 142 57.27 10.20 -15.87
N THR A 143 57.10 10.01 -17.19
CA THR A 143 57.80 8.98 -17.94
C THR A 143 59.29 9.29 -17.89
N ILE A 144 60.02 8.60 -17.01
CA ILE A 144 61.48 8.66 -16.97
C ILE A 144 61.97 8.19 -18.34
N LYS A 145 62.46 9.11 -19.16
CA LYS A 145 63.05 8.78 -20.46
C LYS A 145 64.24 7.85 -20.20
N LYS A 146 64.12 6.62 -20.69
CA LYS A 146 65.18 5.59 -20.64
C LYS A 146 66.48 6.19 -21.23
N PRO A 147 67.65 6.02 -20.57
CA PRO A 147 68.91 6.49 -21.15
C PRO A 147 69.15 5.75 -22.48
N LEU A 148 69.44 6.52 -23.53
CA LEU A 148 69.82 6.00 -24.85
C LEU A 148 71.10 5.18 -24.70
N LEU A 149 71.03 3.89 -25.01
CA LEU A 149 72.20 3.03 -25.13
C LEU A 149 73.07 3.49 -26.32
N PRO A 150 74.40 3.53 -26.19
CA PRO A 150 75.29 3.87 -27.30
C PRO A 150 75.25 2.78 -28.39
N PRO A 151 75.45 3.17 -29.66
CA PRO A 151 75.39 2.22 -30.78
C PRO A 151 76.57 1.25 -30.72
N LYS A 152 76.30 -0.03 -31.02
CA LYS A 152 77.33 -1.07 -31.09
C LYS A 152 78.24 -0.87 -32.31
N PRO A 153 79.56 -1.18 -32.21
CA PRO A 153 80.46 -1.13 -33.34
C PRO A 153 80.16 -2.27 -34.31
N THR A 154 80.14 -1.92 -35.60
CA THR A 154 80.12 -2.84 -36.73
C THR A 154 81.45 -3.61 -36.79
N VAL A 155 81.37 -4.93 -36.82
CA VAL A 155 82.40 -5.83 -37.32
C VAL A 155 81.76 -6.70 -38.40
#